data_AF-A0A937I5R9-F1
#
_entry.id   AF-A0A937I5R9-F1
#
_cell.length_a   1.000
_cell.length_b   1.000
_cell.length_c   1.000
_cell.angle_alpha   90.00
_cell.angle_beta   90.00
_cell.angle_gamma   90.00
#
_symmetry.space_group_name_H-M   'P 1'
#
loop_
_entity.id
_entity.type
_entity.pdbx_description
1 polymer ?
#
loop_
_entity_poly.entity_id
_entity_poly.type
_entity_poly.pdbx_seq_one_letter_code
_entity_poly.pdbx_strand_id
1 'polypeptide(L)' 'MTELSELVEQLEDPEIELEAALVLYEKGVKLSGSIQKILESAEQRVAQVAADGSLLEEDEASDEA' A
#
# COMPACT_ATOMS: atom_id res chain seq x y z
N MET A 1 -5.55 -0.94 -2.09
CA MET A 1 -5.00 -2.14 -2.77
C MET A 1 -5.98 -2.66 -3.80
N THR A 2 -7.21 -3.02 -3.42
CA THR A 2 -8.26 -3.55 -4.33
C THR A 2 -8.47 -2.70 -5.59
N GLU A 3 -8.65 -1.39 -5.43
CA GLU A 3 -8.87 -0.46 -6.57
C GLU A 3 -7.69 -0.42 -7.56
N LEU A 4 -6.44 -0.55 -7.07
CA LEU A 4 -5.26 -0.58 -7.96
C LEU A 4 -5.21 -1.89 -8.74
N SER A 5 -5.56 -3.01 -8.10
CA SER A 5 -5.63 -4.32 -8.75
C SER A 5 -6.70 -4.36 -9.84
N GLU A 6 -7.88 -3.82 -9.57
CA GLU A 6 -8.97 -3.70 -10.57
C GLU A 6 -8.56 -2.81 -11.76
N LEU A 7 -7.75 -1.78 -11.51
CA LEU A 7 -7.21 -0.90 -12.54
C LEU A 7 -6.20 -1.62 -13.45
N VAL A 8 -5.35 -2.46 -12.86
CA VAL A 8 -4.38 -3.29 -13.60
C VAL A 8 -5.11 -4.31 -14.46
N GLU A 9 -6.12 -5.00 -13.90
CA GLU A 9 -6.91 -5.98 -14.65
C GLU A 9 -7.60 -5.36 -15.87
N GLN A 10 -8.14 -4.13 -15.74
CA GLN A 10 -8.71 -3.40 -16.88
C GLN A 10 -7.65 -2.98 -17.93
N LEU A 11 -6.41 -2.71 -17.52
CA LEU A 11 -5.32 -2.37 -18.43
C LEU A 11 -4.74 -3.58 -19.17
N GLU A 12 -5.01 -4.79 -18.69
CA GLU A 12 -4.58 -6.04 -19.33
C GLU A 12 -5.52 -6.48 -20.46
N ASP A 13 -6.68 -5.84 -20.61
CA ASP A 13 -7.61 -6.09 -21.71
C ASP A 13 -6.99 -5.64 -23.06
N PRO A 14 -6.73 -6.57 -24.01
CA PRO A 14 -6.16 -6.22 -25.31
C PRO A 14 -7.10 -5.41 -26.21
N GLU A 15 -8.40 -5.35 -25.92
CA GLU A 15 -9.39 -4.58 -26.68
C GLU A 15 -9.59 -3.16 -26.14
N ILE A 16 -8.83 -2.75 -25.13
CA ILE A 16 -8.95 -1.41 -24.55
C ILE A 16 -8.60 -0.30 -25.56
N GLU A 17 -9.48 0.70 -25.65
CA GLU A 17 -9.22 1.91 -26.42
C GLU A 17 -8.06 2.71 -25.82
N LEU A 18 -7.18 3.24 -26.68
CA LEU A 18 -5.96 3.93 -26.25
C LEU A 18 -6.23 5.09 -25.27
N GLU A 19 -7.28 5.87 -25.52
CA GLU A 19 -7.65 6.98 -24.64
C GLU A 19 -8.10 6.48 -23.26
N ALA A 20 -8.86 5.39 -23.21
CA ALA A 20 -9.26 4.76 -21.96
C ALA A 20 -8.03 4.21 -21.20
N ALA A 21 -7.10 3.56 -21.91
CA ALA A 21 -5.85 3.06 -21.33
C ALA A 21 -5.01 4.18 -20.71
N LEU A 22 -4.89 5.34 -21.36
CA LEU A 22 -4.17 6.50 -20.82
C LEU A 22 -4.84 7.04 -19.54
N VAL A 23 -6.16 7.14 -19.53
CA VAL A 23 -6.91 7.59 -18.34
C VAL A 23 -6.73 6.62 -17.18
N LEU A 24 -6.81 5.31 -17.44
CA LEU A 24 -6.60 4.29 -16.42
C LEU A 24 -5.16 4.31 -15.89
N TYR A 25 -4.17 4.40 -16.78
CA TYR A 25 -2.76 4.51 -16.40
C TYR A 25 -2.50 5.71 -15.48
N GLU A 26 -2.99 6.90 -15.83
CA GLU A 26 -2.81 8.10 -14.99
C GLU A 26 -3.44 7.95 -13.60
N LYS A 27 -4.61 7.30 -13.52
CA LYS A 27 -5.26 6.99 -12.24
C LYS A 27 -4.42 6.01 -11.44
N GLY A 28 -3.92 4.95 -12.07
CA GLY A 28 -3.05 3.95 -11.45
C GLY A 28 -1.77 4.55 -10.87
N VAL A 29 -1.10 5.44 -11.61
CA VAL A 29 0.11 6.14 -11.15
C VAL A 29 -0.19 6.99 -9.91
N LYS A 30 -1.28 7.78 -9.93
CA LYS A 30 -1.69 8.61 -8.79
C LYS A 30 -2.01 7.77 -7.56
N LEU A 31 -2.77 6.69 -7.74
CA LEU A 31 -3.18 5.81 -6.65
C LEU A 31 -1.97 5.08 -6.03
N SER A 32 -1.06 4.57 -6.87
CA SER A 32 0.19 3.93 -6.42
C SER A 32 1.05 4.88 -5.60
N GLY A 33 1.22 6.13 -6.06
CA GLY A 33 1.95 7.15 -5.31
C GLY A 33 1.32 7.50 -3.96
N SER A 34 -0.01 7.52 -3.87
CA SER A 34 -0.72 7.72 -2.59
C SER A 34 -0.50 6.55 -1.63
N ILE A 35 -0.55 5.31 -2.12
CA ILE A 35 -0.30 4.11 -1.31
C ILE A 35 1.13 4.12 -0.76
N GLN A 36 2.12 4.45 -1.59
CA GLN A 36 3.52 4.55 -1.16
C GLN A 36 3.69 5.55 -0.01
N LYS A 37 3.10 6.75 -0.12
CA LYS A 37 3.16 7.76 0.96
C LYS A 37 2.53 7.29 2.26
N ILE A 38 1.43 6.53 2.17
CA ILE A 38 0.77 5.96 3.36
C ILE A 38 1.68 4.93 4.02
N LEU A 39 2.31 4.06 3.23
CA LEU A 39 3.25 3.06 3.72
C LEU A 39 4.48 3.72 4.37
N GLU A 40 5.09 4.70 3.71
CA GLU A 40 6.21 5.47 4.26
C GLU A 40 5.84 6.12 5.61
N SER A 41 4.64 6.70 5.70
CA SER A 41 4.17 7.31 6.95
C SER A 41 3.94 6.28 8.05
N ALA A 42 3.43 5.10 7.71
CA ALA A 42 3.25 4.00 8.65
C ALA A 42 4.60 3.48 9.16
N GLU A 43 5.57 3.27 8.27
CA GLU A 43 6.94 2.87 8.62
C GLU A 43 7.61 3.88 9.55
N GLN A 44 7.51 5.18 9.23
CA GLN A 44 8.04 6.23 10.10
C GLN A 44 7.41 6.23 11.49
N ARG A 45 6.09 6.00 11.58
CA ARG A 45 5.39 5.90 12.86
C ARG A 45 5.85 4.69 13.67
N VAL A 46 5.97 3.53 13.04
CA VAL A 46 6.49 2.31 13.70
C VAL A 46 7.90 2.55 14.21
N ALA A 47 8.77 3.16 13.40
CA ALA A 47 10.13 3.49 13.80
C ALA A 47 10.19 4.47 14.98
N GLN A 48 9.32 5.48 15.01
CA GLN A 48 9.22 6.42 16.13
C GLN A 48 8.77 5.74 17.43
N VAL A 49 7.74 4.90 17.36
CA VAL A 49 7.22 4.15 18.51
C VAL A 49 8.27 3.15 19.04
N ALA A 50 9.01 2.50 18.13
CA ALA A 50 10.11 1.60 18.51
C ALA A 50 11.26 2.36 19.19
N ALA A 51 11.62 3.53 18.67
CA ALA A 51 12.68 4.37 19.23
C ALA A 51 12.31 4.99 20.59
N ASP A 52 11.02 5.28 20.80
CA ASP A 52 10.48 5.84 22.07
C ASP A 52 10.25 4.75 23.15
N GLY A 53 10.64 3.50 22.88
CA GLY A 53 10.55 2.39 23.84
C GLY A 53 9.13 1.86 24.09
N SER A 54 8.14 2.30 23.34
CA SER A 54 6.73 1.90 23.49
C SER A 54 6.42 0.47 22.99
N LEU A 55 7.35 -0.18 22.29
CA LEU A 55 7.18 -1.52 21.71
C LEU A 55 7.73 -2.66 22.61
N LEU A 56 7.89 -2.45 23.92
CA LEU A 56 8.55 -3.42 24.80
C LEU A 56 7.65 -4.40 25.57
N GLU A 57 6.32 -4.42 25.43
CA GLU A 57 5.49 -5.33 26.24
C GLU A 57 4.26 -5.91 25.52
N GLU A 58 4.38 -6.65 24.41
CA GLU A 58 3.28 -7.55 23.97
C GLU A 58 3.73 -8.90 23.35
N ASP A 59 4.95 -9.38 23.57
CA ASP A 59 5.39 -10.70 23.01
C ASP A 59 5.93 -11.73 24.04
N GLU A 60 6.10 -11.38 25.33
CA GLU A 60 6.57 -12.36 26.35
C GLU A 60 5.43 -12.99 27.17
N ALA A 61 4.27 -13.30 26.58
CA ALA A 61 3.18 -13.96 27.31
C ALA A 61 2.44 -15.08 26.56
N SER A 62 3.02 -15.67 25.49
CA SER A 62 2.34 -16.78 24.78
C SER A 62 3.13 -18.06 24.54
N ASP A 63 4.39 -18.19 24.95
CA ASP A 63 5.10 -19.47 24.84
C ASP A 63 5.89 -19.78 26.12
N GLU A 64 5.22 -20.45 27.07
CA GLU A 64 5.74 -21.61 27.84
C GLU A 64 4.74 -22.01 28.95
N ALA A 65 3.94 -23.05 28.68
CA ALA A 65 3.19 -23.84 29.67
C ALA A 65 3.34 -25.33 29.38
#